data_AF-A0A843E5E5-F1
#
_entry.id   AF-A0A843E5E5-F1
#
_cell.length_a   1.000
_cell.length_b   1.000
_cell.length_c   1.000
_cell.angle_alpha   90.00
_cell.angle_beta   90.00
_cell.angle_gamma   90.00
#
_symmetry.space_group_name_H-M   'P 1'
#
loop_
_entity.id
_entity.type
_entity.pdbx_description
1 polymer ?
#
loop_
_entity_poly.entity_id
_entity_poly.type
_entity_poly.pdbx_seq_one_letter_code
_entity_poly.pdbx_strand_id
1 'polypeptide(L)'
;TGRCKELLIDGATVYLKPSDNPNRKTKYSLHLIENNGALVAMYSQEASKIVIDAILKGKVKELSGYDIVESEKTIGNSRIDIYLANLDNDNNPIDETYVEVKSVTLIKDGLAQFPDAPTDRGRKHLEELISLKKEGIRAVVFFLIEHPNGNGFRPNWENDPKFSQALNKAYDEGVEILVYKTENTLDNIELVGQSLEFNLKK
;
A
#
# COMPACT_ATOMS: atom_id res chain seq x y z
N THR A 1 -0.33 9.19 7.66
CA THR A 1 0.22 10.15 6.69
C THR A 1 1.72 10.19 6.90
N GLY A 2 2.48 9.99 5.83
CA GLY A 2 3.94 10.09 5.86
C GLY A 2 4.40 11.54 6.06
N ARG A 3 5.68 11.70 6.41
CA ARG A 3 6.35 12.99 6.52
C ARG A 3 6.99 13.41 5.20
N CYS A 4 7.35 12.46 4.32
CA CYS A 4 7.95 12.70 2.99
C CYS A 4 9.05 13.78 3.00
N LYS A 5 9.92 13.79 4.02
CA LYS A 5 10.90 14.87 4.26
C LYS A 5 11.99 14.94 3.21
N GLU A 6 12.28 13.80 2.60
CA GLU A 6 13.23 13.60 1.53
C GLU A 6 12.67 14.02 0.16
N LEU A 7 11.34 14.17 0.06
CA LEU A 7 10.64 14.55 -1.16
C LEU A 7 10.24 16.03 -1.10
N LEU A 8 9.54 16.44 -0.04
CA LEU A 8 8.99 17.79 0.13
C LEU A 8 10.05 18.78 0.64
N ILE A 9 11.06 19.02 -0.19
CA ILE A 9 12.15 19.97 0.06
C ILE A 9 11.97 21.26 -0.76
N ASP A 10 12.55 22.35 -0.28
CA ASP A 10 12.54 23.63 -1.00
C ASP A 10 13.19 23.47 -2.38
N GLY A 11 12.51 23.97 -3.41
CA GLY A 11 12.95 23.89 -4.80
C GLY A 11 12.56 22.61 -5.54
N ALA A 12 11.87 21.65 -4.89
CA ALA A 12 11.40 20.46 -5.57
C ALA A 12 10.34 20.78 -6.65
N THR A 13 10.48 20.14 -7.82
CA THR A 13 9.46 20.21 -8.87
C THR A 13 8.26 19.36 -8.47
N VAL A 14 7.08 19.98 -8.42
CA VAL A 14 5.82 19.30 -8.13
C VAL A 14 4.83 19.48 -9.27
N TYR A 15 4.01 18.45 -9.48
CA TYR A 15 2.91 18.47 -10.41
C TYR A 15 1.61 18.45 -9.63
N LEU A 16 0.68 19.31 -10.01
CA LEU A 16 -0.58 19.50 -9.31
C LEU A 16 -1.75 19.06 -10.18
N LYS A 17 -2.72 18.38 -9.58
CA LYS A 17 -3.97 18.01 -10.26
C LYS A 17 -5.08 18.99 -9.87
N PRO A 18 -5.74 19.65 -10.84
CA PRO A 18 -6.89 20.51 -10.56
C PRO A 18 -8.05 19.67 -10.00
N SER A 19 -8.93 20.33 -9.26
CA SER A 19 -10.12 19.69 -8.74
C SER A 19 -11.33 20.60 -8.86
N ASP A 20 -12.38 20.05 -9.46
CA ASP A 20 -13.63 20.78 -9.71
C ASP A 20 -14.63 20.69 -8.55
N ASN A 21 -14.30 19.95 -7.47
CA ASN A 21 -15.17 19.85 -6.29
C ASN A 21 -15.36 21.23 -5.62
N PRO A 22 -16.58 21.80 -5.65
CA PRO A 22 -16.86 23.14 -5.16
C PRO A 22 -16.71 23.29 -3.63
N ASN A 23 -16.71 22.18 -2.89
CA ASN A 23 -16.58 22.17 -1.44
C ASN A 23 -15.12 22.20 -0.95
N ARG A 24 -14.14 22.14 -1.85
CA ARG A 24 -12.72 22.12 -1.46
C ARG A 24 -12.22 23.48 -1.06
N LYS A 25 -11.39 23.50 0.00
CA LYS A 25 -10.62 24.69 0.40
C LYS A 25 -9.49 25.03 -0.59
N THR A 26 -8.90 24.04 -1.25
CA THR A 26 -7.81 24.22 -2.23
C THR A 26 -8.23 23.74 -3.61
N LYS A 27 -7.86 24.50 -4.65
CA LYS A 27 -8.19 24.18 -6.06
C LYS A 27 -7.37 23.04 -6.65
N TYR A 28 -6.27 22.68 -6.00
CA TYR A 28 -5.30 21.70 -6.49
C TYR A 28 -4.91 20.71 -5.40
N SER A 29 -4.61 19.49 -5.82
CA SER A 29 -3.94 18.47 -5.01
C SER A 29 -2.51 18.27 -5.51
N LEU A 30 -1.55 18.08 -4.58
CA LEU A 30 -0.20 17.63 -4.92
C LEU A 30 -0.29 16.25 -5.56
N HIS A 31 0.10 16.15 -6.84
CA HIS A 31 -0.07 14.94 -7.63
C HIS A 31 1.17 14.07 -7.72
N LEU A 32 2.24 14.63 -8.25
CA LEU A 32 3.53 13.99 -8.37
C LEU A 32 4.60 14.93 -7.85
N ILE A 33 5.72 14.35 -7.46
CA ILE A 33 6.95 15.09 -7.18
C ILE A 33 8.10 14.49 -7.98
N GLU A 34 8.92 15.33 -8.58
CA GLU A 34 10.13 14.88 -9.23
C GLU A 34 11.20 14.60 -8.17
N ASN A 35 11.73 13.38 -8.17
CA ASN A 35 12.84 12.99 -7.30
C ASN A 35 13.80 12.08 -8.08
N ASN A 36 15.07 12.51 -8.17
CA ASN A 36 16.14 11.74 -8.84
C ASN A 36 15.74 11.22 -10.24
N GLY A 37 15.14 12.09 -11.05
CA GLY A 37 14.71 11.77 -12.42
C GLY A 37 13.46 10.88 -12.52
N ALA A 38 12.79 10.58 -11.41
CA ALA A 38 11.55 9.82 -11.37
C ALA A 38 10.37 10.68 -10.87
N LEU A 39 9.17 10.38 -11.36
CA LEU A 39 7.94 10.95 -10.84
C LEU A 39 7.44 10.07 -9.69
N VAL A 40 7.34 10.62 -8.48
CA VAL A 40 6.86 9.92 -7.29
C VAL A 40 5.41 10.30 -7.03
N ALA A 41 4.54 9.30 -6.87
CA ALA A 41 3.13 9.53 -6.52
C ALA A 41 2.97 9.84 -5.03
N MET A 42 2.13 10.83 -4.73
CA MET A 42 2.00 11.41 -3.38
C MET A 42 0.64 11.11 -2.70
N TYR A 43 -0.15 10.15 -3.20
CA TYR A 43 -1.51 9.89 -2.71
C TYR A 43 -1.65 8.56 -1.98
N SER A 44 -1.55 8.61 -0.66
CA SER A 44 -1.86 7.44 0.16
C SER A 44 -3.31 6.96 0.04
N GLN A 45 -4.27 7.82 -0.32
CA GLN A 45 -5.68 7.44 -0.51
C GLN A 45 -5.97 6.84 -1.89
N GLU A 46 -5.13 7.11 -2.89
CA GLU A 46 -5.27 6.49 -4.23
C GLU A 46 -4.52 5.16 -4.31
N ALA A 47 -3.60 4.88 -3.38
CA ALA A 47 -2.86 3.62 -3.32
C ALA A 47 -3.79 2.39 -3.34
N SER A 48 -4.83 2.36 -2.50
CA SER A 48 -5.80 1.26 -2.48
C SER A 48 -6.55 1.13 -3.81
N LYS A 49 -6.88 2.26 -4.45
CA LYS A 49 -7.52 2.27 -5.77
C LYS A 49 -6.59 1.72 -6.85
N ILE A 50 -5.31 2.10 -6.86
CA ILE A 50 -4.31 1.57 -7.80
C ILE A 50 -4.19 0.05 -7.65
N VAL A 51 -4.17 -0.45 -6.41
CA VAL A 51 -4.11 -1.88 -6.13
C VAL A 51 -5.39 -2.59 -6.60
N ILE A 52 -6.58 -2.05 -6.32
CA ILE A 52 -7.86 -2.58 -6.82
C ILE A 52 -7.88 -2.64 -8.35
N ASP A 53 -7.54 -1.54 -9.03
CA ASP A 53 -7.50 -1.46 -10.49
C ASP A 53 -6.53 -2.50 -11.06
N ALA A 54 -5.41 -2.75 -10.39
CA ALA A 54 -4.42 -3.75 -10.77
C ALA A 54 -4.91 -5.19 -10.54
N ILE A 55 -5.62 -5.45 -9.44
CA ILE A 55 -6.27 -6.73 -9.15
C ILE A 55 -7.30 -7.06 -10.24
N LEU A 56 -8.20 -6.11 -10.54
CA LEU A 56 -9.24 -6.26 -11.56
C LEU A 56 -8.66 -6.49 -12.97
N LYS A 57 -7.47 -5.95 -13.25
CA LYS A 57 -6.73 -6.16 -14.51
C LYS A 57 -5.86 -7.43 -14.50
N GLY A 58 -5.84 -8.21 -13.43
CA GLY A 58 -5.03 -9.43 -13.31
C GLY A 58 -3.52 -9.18 -13.22
N LYS A 59 -3.09 -7.97 -12.84
CA LYS A 59 -1.66 -7.64 -12.68
C LYS A 59 -1.07 -8.13 -11.37
N VAL A 60 -1.91 -8.33 -10.36
CA VAL A 60 -1.53 -8.92 -9.07
C VAL A 60 -2.02 -10.37 -9.08
N LYS A 61 -1.17 -11.29 -9.52
CA LYS A 61 -1.56 -12.69 -9.78
C LYS A 61 -2.04 -13.39 -8.50
N GLU A 62 -1.41 -13.08 -7.38
CA GLU A 62 -1.65 -13.60 -6.04
C GLU A 62 -3.04 -13.23 -5.50
N LEU A 63 -3.65 -12.17 -6.05
CA LEU A 63 -4.95 -11.62 -5.68
C LEU A 63 -5.95 -11.64 -6.85
N SER A 64 -5.68 -12.41 -7.90
CA SER A 64 -6.56 -12.51 -9.08
C SER A 64 -7.63 -13.59 -8.89
N GLY A 65 -8.76 -13.43 -9.59
CA GLY A 65 -9.78 -14.49 -9.70
C GLY A 65 -10.89 -14.45 -8.64
N TYR A 66 -10.98 -13.37 -7.85
CA TYR A 66 -12.09 -13.17 -6.91
C TYR A 66 -13.34 -12.60 -7.59
N ASP A 67 -14.51 -13.06 -7.16
CA ASP A 67 -15.81 -12.55 -7.61
C ASP A 67 -16.14 -11.18 -6.99
N ILE A 68 -15.75 -10.98 -5.74
CA ILE A 68 -15.96 -9.75 -4.97
C ILE A 68 -14.63 -8.99 -4.85
N VAL A 69 -14.67 -7.70 -5.15
CA VAL A 69 -13.60 -6.73 -4.88
C VAL A 69 -14.22 -5.47 -4.28
N GLU A 70 -14.14 -5.33 -2.96
CA GLU A 70 -14.67 -4.18 -2.22
C GLU A 70 -13.55 -3.34 -1.60
N SER A 71 -13.73 -2.02 -1.58
CA SER A 71 -12.85 -1.10 -0.87
C SER A 71 -13.41 -0.74 0.51
N GLU A 72 -12.53 -0.51 1.48
CA GLU A 72 -12.86 0.14 2.75
C GLU A 72 -13.87 -0.63 3.62
N LYS A 73 -13.67 -1.95 3.73
CA LYS A 73 -14.51 -2.84 4.52
C LYS A 73 -14.25 -2.66 6.02
N THR A 74 -15.30 -2.45 6.80
CA THR A 74 -15.21 -2.40 8.26
C THR A 74 -15.16 -3.81 8.85
N ILE A 75 -14.20 -4.04 9.75
CA ILE A 75 -14.05 -5.27 10.53
C ILE A 75 -13.94 -4.88 12.00
N GLY A 76 -14.94 -5.26 12.81
CA GLY A 76 -15.02 -4.84 14.21
C GLY A 76 -14.97 -3.31 14.34
N ASN A 77 -13.89 -2.78 14.92
CA ASN A 77 -13.68 -1.34 15.15
C ASN A 77 -12.71 -0.69 14.14
N SER A 78 -12.22 -1.45 13.15
CA SER A 78 -11.21 -1.00 12.20
C SER A 78 -11.69 -1.12 10.76
N ARG A 79 -10.99 -0.45 9.84
CA ARG A 79 -11.31 -0.43 8.42
C ARG A 79 -10.10 -0.93 7.65
N ILE A 80 -10.30 -2.00 6.88
CA ILE A 80 -9.30 -2.57 5.97
C ILE A 80 -9.52 -2.00 4.57
N ASP A 81 -8.43 -1.75 3.86
CA ASP A 81 -8.44 -1.10 2.56
C ASP A 81 -9.17 -1.89 1.48
N ILE A 82 -8.98 -3.21 1.40
CA ILE A 82 -9.55 -4.06 0.35
C ILE A 82 -10.05 -5.39 0.94
N TYR A 83 -11.25 -5.79 0.53
CA TYR A 83 -11.86 -7.09 0.81
C TYR A 83 -12.11 -7.84 -0.50
N LEU A 84 -11.69 -9.09 -0.53
CA LEU A 84 -11.86 -10.00 -1.66
C LEU A 84 -12.56 -11.27 -1.18
N ALA A 85 -13.44 -11.83 -2.01
CA ALA A 85 -14.09 -13.11 -1.74
C ALA A 85 -14.58 -13.76 -3.04
N ASN A 86 -14.67 -15.09 -3.03
CA ASN A 86 -15.40 -15.85 -4.04
C ASN A 86 -16.85 -16.03 -3.59
N LEU A 87 -17.73 -16.41 -4.51
CA LEU A 87 -19.11 -16.74 -4.19
C LEU A 87 -19.36 -18.24 -4.32
N ASP A 88 -20.05 -18.82 -3.35
CA ASP A 88 -20.63 -20.16 -3.51
C ASP A 88 -21.88 -20.12 -4.42
N ASN A 89 -22.49 -21.29 -4.66
CA ASN A 89 -23.68 -21.40 -5.52
C ASN A 89 -24.90 -20.62 -5.00
N ASP A 90 -24.93 -20.28 -3.71
CA ASP A 90 -26.01 -19.53 -3.06
C ASP A 90 -25.67 -18.02 -2.94
N ASN A 91 -24.58 -17.57 -3.56
CA ASN A 91 -24.01 -16.22 -3.48
C ASN A 91 -23.55 -15.81 -2.07
N ASN A 92 -23.13 -16.76 -1.23
CA ASN A 92 -22.46 -16.45 0.02
C ASN A 92 -20.95 -16.26 -0.21
N PRO A 93 -20.32 -15.27 0.44
CA PRO A 93 -18.87 -15.12 0.41
C PRO A 93 -18.14 -16.34 0.97
N ILE A 94 -17.15 -16.81 0.23
CA ILE A 94 -16.21 -17.87 0.61
C ILE A 94 -14.78 -17.44 0.22
N ASP A 95 -13.75 -18.15 0.71
CA ASP A 95 -12.34 -17.85 0.46
C ASP A 95 -11.95 -16.38 0.76
N GLU A 96 -12.53 -15.83 1.82
CA GLU A 96 -12.37 -14.42 2.17
C GLU A 96 -10.90 -14.03 2.35
N THR A 97 -10.55 -12.87 1.80
CA THR A 97 -9.19 -12.32 1.84
C THR A 97 -9.22 -10.84 2.13
N TYR A 98 -8.49 -10.44 3.16
CA TYR A 98 -8.37 -9.03 3.56
C TYR A 98 -6.98 -8.50 3.23
N VAL A 99 -6.94 -7.34 2.58
CA VAL A 99 -5.68 -6.73 2.12
C VAL A 99 -5.57 -5.31 2.64
N GLU A 100 -4.51 -5.06 3.42
CA GLU A 100 -4.15 -3.74 3.94
C GLU A 100 -3.03 -3.14 3.10
N VAL A 101 -3.25 -1.95 2.54
CA VAL A 101 -2.30 -1.29 1.63
C VAL A 101 -1.44 -0.27 2.38
N LYS A 102 -0.13 -0.36 2.18
CA LYS A 102 0.86 0.59 2.68
C LYS A 102 1.51 1.31 1.50
N SER A 103 1.24 2.61 1.41
CA SER A 103 1.94 3.54 0.52
C SER A 103 3.37 3.74 0.99
N VAL A 104 4.34 3.51 0.09
CA VAL A 104 5.78 3.61 0.36
C VAL A 104 6.45 4.50 -0.67
N THR A 105 6.99 5.63 -0.21
CA THR A 105 7.69 6.60 -1.07
C THR A 105 9.16 6.77 -0.70
N LEU A 106 9.53 6.46 0.55
CA LEU A 106 10.90 6.57 1.03
C LEU A 106 11.80 5.51 0.39
N ILE A 107 12.81 5.96 -0.36
CA ILE A 107 13.87 5.12 -0.91
C ILE A 107 15.18 5.42 -0.20
N LYS A 108 15.87 4.37 0.25
CA LYS A 108 17.21 4.42 0.82
C LYS A 108 18.05 3.28 0.27
N ASP A 109 19.20 3.62 -0.31
CA ASP A 109 20.12 2.65 -0.93
C ASP A 109 19.44 1.76 -1.99
N GLY A 110 18.50 2.33 -2.75
CA GLY A 110 17.73 1.63 -3.79
C GLY A 110 16.59 0.75 -3.28
N LEU A 111 16.39 0.65 -1.96
CA LEU A 111 15.30 -0.10 -1.33
C LEU A 111 14.23 0.84 -0.80
N ALA A 112 12.97 0.47 -1.02
CA ALA A 112 11.85 1.15 -0.40
C ALA A 112 11.73 0.77 1.08
N GLN A 113 11.45 1.77 1.93
CA GLN A 113 11.38 1.57 3.37
C GLN A 113 10.09 2.12 3.96
N PHE A 114 9.46 1.33 4.84
CA PHE A 114 8.27 1.76 5.58
C PHE A 114 8.40 1.43 7.08
N PRO A 115 7.97 2.33 7.98
CA PRO A 115 7.40 3.64 7.71
C PRO A 115 8.47 4.75 7.65
N ASP A 116 8.11 5.91 7.11
CA ASP A 116 8.92 7.14 7.10
C ASP A 116 8.74 8.00 8.38
N ALA A 117 7.75 7.67 9.22
CA ALA A 117 7.57 8.16 10.58
C ALA A 117 7.02 7.05 11.50
N PRO A 118 7.28 7.08 12.82
CA PRO A 118 6.67 6.13 13.75
C PRO A 118 5.14 6.05 13.61
N THR A 119 4.58 4.84 13.59
CA THR A 119 3.17 4.60 13.23
C THR A 119 2.49 3.57 14.12
N ASP A 120 1.84 4.03 15.19
CA ASP A 120 1.03 3.15 16.05
C ASP A 120 -0.18 2.56 15.31
N ARG A 121 -0.78 3.33 14.38
CA ARG A 121 -1.88 2.86 13.53
C ARG A 121 -1.43 1.71 12.64
N GLY A 122 -0.27 1.84 11.99
CA GLY A 122 0.26 0.77 11.14
C GLY A 122 0.49 -0.53 11.93
N ARG A 123 0.97 -0.44 13.17
CA ARG A 123 1.10 -1.63 14.04
C ARG A 123 -0.22 -2.27 14.39
N LYS A 124 -1.25 -1.47 14.73
CA LYS A 124 -2.59 -1.98 15.04
C LYS A 124 -3.17 -2.78 13.88
N HIS A 125 -3.03 -2.27 12.66
CA HIS A 125 -3.51 -2.98 11.47
C HIS A 125 -2.79 -4.32 11.26
N LEU A 126 -1.48 -4.41 11.55
CA LEU A 126 -0.77 -5.70 11.50
C LEU A 126 -1.31 -6.72 12.52
N GLU A 127 -1.64 -6.28 13.74
CA GLU A 127 -2.24 -7.17 14.75
C GLU A 127 -3.68 -7.59 14.36
N GLU A 128 -4.42 -6.74 13.65
CA GLU A 128 -5.72 -7.09 13.07
C GLU A 128 -5.58 -8.17 11.99
N LEU A 129 -4.60 -8.04 11.09
CA LEU A 129 -4.30 -9.08 10.09
C LEU A 129 -3.89 -10.41 10.74
N ILE A 130 -3.09 -10.37 11.81
CA ILE A 130 -2.76 -11.58 12.59
C ILE A 130 -4.02 -12.21 13.19
N SER A 131 -4.96 -11.39 13.67
CA SER A 131 -6.22 -11.89 14.25
C SER A 131 -7.06 -12.61 13.18
N LEU A 132 -7.15 -12.05 11.98
CA LEU A 132 -7.79 -12.70 10.83
C LEU A 132 -7.13 -14.03 10.46
N LYS A 133 -5.79 -14.09 10.46
CA LYS A 133 -5.05 -15.35 10.23
C LYS A 133 -5.40 -16.42 11.27
N LYS A 134 -5.57 -16.05 12.53
CA LYS A 134 -5.94 -16.97 13.62
C LYS A 134 -7.37 -17.50 13.47
N GLU A 135 -8.25 -16.76 12.82
CA GLU A 135 -9.59 -17.19 12.45
C GLU A 135 -9.60 -18.05 11.17
N GLY A 136 -8.44 -18.30 10.56
CA GLY A 136 -8.31 -19.08 9.33
C GLY A 136 -8.55 -18.29 8.05
N ILE A 137 -8.76 -16.98 8.16
CA ILE A 137 -9.02 -16.10 7.03
C ILE A 137 -7.69 -15.68 6.38
N ARG A 138 -7.64 -15.57 5.05
CA ARG A 138 -6.44 -15.10 4.35
C ARG A 138 -6.27 -13.60 4.59
N ALA A 139 -5.05 -13.18 4.93
CA ALA A 139 -4.75 -11.79 5.26
C ALA A 139 -3.42 -11.38 4.62
N VAL A 140 -3.39 -10.19 4.04
CA VAL A 140 -2.27 -9.68 3.25
C VAL A 140 -1.95 -8.25 3.68
N VAL A 141 -0.66 -7.96 3.86
CA VAL A 141 -0.16 -6.59 3.85
C VAL A 141 0.52 -6.32 2.51
N PHE A 142 0.04 -5.29 1.82
CA PHE A 142 0.46 -4.92 0.48
C PHE A 142 1.27 -3.63 0.52
N PHE A 143 2.58 -3.70 0.24
CA PHE A 143 3.42 -2.51 0.11
C PHE A 143 3.42 -2.03 -1.34
N LEU A 144 2.78 -0.89 -1.59
CA LEU A 144 2.81 -0.20 -2.87
C LEU A 144 3.93 0.85 -2.86
N ILE A 145 4.99 0.57 -3.60
CA ILE A 145 6.12 1.47 -3.80
C ILE A 145 5.74 2.48 -4.89
N GLU A 146 5.41 3.69 -4.47
CA GLU A 146 4.98 4.80 -5.34
C GLU A 146 6.16 5.61 -5.89
N HIS A 147 7.38 5.27 -5.48
CA HIS A 147 8.63 5.80 -6.03
C HIS A 147 9.24 4.80 -7.04
N PRO A 148 9.29 5.11 -8.34
CA PRO A 148 9.69 4.14 -9.38
C PRO A 148 11.10 3.56 -9.26
N ASN A 149 12.01 4.26 -8.55
CA ASN A 149 13.40 3.85 -8.32
C ASN A 149 13.55 2.79 -7.21
N GLY A 150 12.48 2.43 -6.50
CA GLY A 150 12.52 1.34 -5.53
C GLY A 150 12.59 -0.02 -6.20
N ASN A 151 13.57 -0.83 -5.83
CA ASN A 151 13.84 -2.15 -6.43
C ASN A 151 13.55 -3.34 -5.50
N GLY A 152 12.98 -3.06 -4.33
CA GLY A 152 12.66 -4.03 -3.30
C GLY A 152 12.24 -3.33 -2.02
N PHE A 153 11.91 -4.09 -0.99
CA PHE A 153 11.37 -3.56 0.26
C PHE A 153 12.09 -4.06 1.51
N ARG A 154 12.25 -3.20 2.51
CA ARG A 154 12.54 -3.59 3.90
C ARG A 154 11.79 -2.68 4.87
N PRO A 155 11.41 -3.16 6.06
CA PRO A 155 10.90 -2.27 7.09
C PRO A 155 12.00 -1.30 7.55
N ASN A 156 11.60 -0.07 7.90
CA ASN A 156 12.50 0.96 8.39
C ASN A 156 12.79 0.76 9.89
N TRP A 157 13.73 -0.14 10.18
CA TRP A 157 14.15 -0.49 11.54
C TRP A 157 14.66 0.70 12.34
N GLU A 158 15.31 1.66 11.69
CA GLU A 158 15.87 2.84 12.33
C GLU A 158 14.78 3.81 12.80
N ASN A 159 13.70 3.92 12.03
CA ASN A 159 12.64 4.88 12.28
C ASN A 159 11.50 4.34 13.15
N ASP A 160 11.09 3.08 12.95
CA ASP A 160 10.11 2.41 13.82
C ASP A 160 10.46 0.93 14.04
N PRO A 161 11.33 0.63 15.03
CA PRO A 161 11.65 -0.75 15.40
C PRO A 161 10.42 -1.55 15.81
N LYS A 162 9.41 -0.92 16.43
CA LYS A 162 8.21 -1.61 16.89
C LYS A 162 7.33 -2.04 15.73
N PHE A 163 7.19 -1.19 14.70
CA PHE A 163 6.50 -1.59 13.47
C PHE A 163 7.24 -2.73 12.77
N SER A 164 8.57 -2.62 12.68
CA SER A 164 9.40 -3.65 12.05
C SER A 164 9.28 -5.02 12.75
N GLN A 165 9.25 -5.03 14.08
CA GLN A 165 8.96 -6.22 14.89
C GLN A 165 7.56 -6.77 14.64
N ALA A 166 6.54 -5.90 14.63
CA ALA A 166 5.17 -6.31 14.36
C ALA A 166 5.00 -6.91 12.96
N LEU A 167 5.72 -6.39 11.96
CA LEU A 167 5.70 -6.92 10.60
C LEU A 167 6.35 -8.30 10.51
N ASN A 168 7.49 -8.52 11.18
CA ASN A 168 8.12 -9.84 11.27
C ASN A 168 7.16 -10.84 11.94
N LYS A 169 6.56 -10.45 13.07
CA LYS A 169 5.55 -11.27 13.75
C LYS A 169 4.35 -11.59 12.84
N ALA A 170 3.84 -10.61 12.09
CA ALA A 170 2.73 -10.83 11.17
C ALA A 170 3.09 -11.86 10.08
N TYR A 171 4.29 -11.74 9.51
CA TYR A 171 4.81 -12.70 8.54
C TYR A 171 4.95 -14.10 9.13
N ASP A 172 5.51 -14.22 10.35
CA ASP A 172 5.67 -15.50 11.05
C ASP A 172 4.32 -16.18 11.39
N GLU A 173 3.27 -15.38 11.64
CA GLU A 173 1.89 -15.86 11.86
C GLU A 173 1.13 -16.13 10.54
N GLY A 174 1.79 -16.00 9.40
CA GLY A 174 1.24 -16.35 8.08
C GLY A 174 0.45 -15.24 7.38
N VAL A 175 0.60 -13.98 7.79
CA VAL A 175 0.17 -12.82 6.99
C VAL A 175 1.08 -12.71 5.77
N GLU A 176 0.50 -12.69 4.58
CA GLU A 176 1.26 -12.60 3.34
C GLU A 176 1.77 -11.16 3.14
N ILE A 177 2.99 -11.03 2.62
CA ILE A 177 3.58 -9.75 2.24
C ILE A 177 3.66 -9.72 0.72
N LEU A 178 2.97 -8.76 0.11
CA LEU A 178 3.10 -8.46 -1.31
C LEU A 178 3.77 -7.11 -1.49
N VAL A 179 4.72 -7.03 -2.40
CA VAL A 179 5.48 -5.81 -2.68
C VAL A 179 5.43 -5.56 -4.17
N TYR A 180 4.89 -4.41 -4.54
CA TYR A 180 4.78 -3.98 -5.92
C TYR A 180 5.17 -2.52 -6.03
N LYS A 181 5.52 -2.10 -7.25
CA LYS A 181 5.82 -0.70 -7.53
C LYS A 181 4.91 -0.15 -8.62
N THR A 182 4.87 1.18 -8.69
CA THR A 182 4.27 1.89 -9.82
C THR A 182 5.33 2.38 -10.80
N GLU A 183 4.92 2.50 -12.06
CA GLU A 183 5.54 3.37 -13.04
C GLU A 183 4.62 4.57 -13.27
N ASN A 184 5.22 5.76 -13.28
CA ASN A 184 4.48 7.01 -13.23
C ASN A 184 4.90 7.89 -14.40
N THR A 185 3.91 8.37 -15.14
CA THR A 185 4.02 9.46 -16.10
C THR A 185 3.17 10.63 -15.62
N LEU A 186 3.19 11.75 -16.33
CA LEU A 186 2.32 12.89 -15.99
C LEU A 186 0.83 12.56 -16.16
N ASP A 187 0.51 11.60 -17.02
CA ASP A 187 -0.87 11.25 -17.37
C ASP A 187 -1.36 10.00 -16.65
N ASN A 188 -0.46 9.14 -16.17
CA ASN A 188 -0.81 7.84 -15.64
C ASN A 188 0.07 7.41 -14.46
N ILE A 189 -0.54 6.78 -13.47
CA ILE A 189 0.12 6.09 -12.37
C ILE A 189 -0.37 4.66 -12.44
N GLU A 190 0.54 3.71 -12.69
CA GLU A 190 0.14 2.33 -12.90
C GLU A 190 1.05 1.35 -12.19
N LEU A 191 0.43 0.35 -11.55
CA LEU A 191 1.16 -0.77 -10.97
C LEU A 191 1.81 -1.63 -12.07
N VAL A 192 3.08 -1.95 -11.85
CA VAL A 192 3.84 -2.90 -12.68
C VAL A 192 3.51 -4.32 -12.24
N GLY A 193 3.09 -5.19 -13.17
CA GLY A 193 2.59 -6.54 -12.89
C GLY A 193 3.66 -7.57 -12.50
N GLN A 194 4.62 -7.18 -11.65
CA GLN A 194 5.70 -8.00 -11.15
C GLN A 194 5.94 -7.68 -9.67
N SER A 195 5.89 -8.71 -8.83
CA SER A 195 6.24 -8.58 -7.41
C SER A 195 7.74 -8.37 -7.25
N LEU A 196 8.10 -7.64 -6.20
CA LEU A 196 9.48 -7.34 -5.83
C LEU A 196 9.88 -8.11 -4.58
N GLU A 197 11.18 -8.34 -4.47
CA GLU A 197 11.77 -8.99 -3.29
C GLU A 197 11.68 -8.09 -2.04
N PHE A 198 11.61 -8.73 -0.87
CA PHE A 198 11.67 -8.04 0.40
C PHE A 198 12.63 -8.70 1.40
N ASN A 199 13.13 -7.92 2.34
CA ASN A 199 13.97 -8.39 3.43
C ASN A 199 13.51 -7.79 4.76
N LEU A 200 13.03 -8.63 5.68
CA LEU A 200 12.53 -8.20 6.98
C LEU A 200 13.62 -8.06 8.06
N LYS A 201 14.83 -8.54 7.79
CA LYS A 201 15.95 -8.51 8.74
C LYS A 201 16.45 -7.08 8.95
N LYS A 202 17.02 -6.85 10.12
CA LYS A 202 17.64 -5.58 10.50
C LYS A 202 18.93 -5.34 9.71
#